data_AF-A0A229SDE7-F1
#
_entry.id   AF-A0A229SDE7-F1
#
_cell.length_a   1.000
_cell.length_b   1.000
_cell.length_c   1.000
_cell.angle_alpha   90.00
_cell.angle_beta   90.00
_cell.angle_gamma   90.00
#
_symmetry.space_group_name_H-M   'P 1'
#
loop_
_entity.id
_entity.type
_entity.pdbx_description
1 polymer ?
#
loop_
_entity_poly.entity_id
_entity_poly.type
_entity_poly.pdbx_seq_one_letter_code
_entity_poly.pdbx_strand_id
1 'polypeptide(L)'
;MGNDTTKPGRRGRIAKAPEGDEPAAVFARRLWELKQAAGNPSYDAMRQDHGALVSKSVLSAAARGAQLPSWDTTWEFVRSLAVGVLGQDEQRVRAQWRLWWDQASAAIQVHAEPVEPPPAPPWIRRHRWWALGAGVAIGATLVVVMWPAPERPVPATIAEPCAATWLCLYRNIGFDDMNFRTQRQNTCWRLADYHLQDAVFSYDNNLPITGHFYDSAKTAIGNIRAGDSSQDSSALPGAYWFCTGSARP
;
A
#
# COMPACT_ATOMS: atom_id res chain seq x y z
N MET A 1 13.30 39.97 -42.02
CA MET A 1 11.93 39.56 -41.63
C MET A 1 11.80 38.05 -41.73
N GLY A 2 11.77 37.36 -40.60
CA GLY A 2 11.32 35.97 -40.51
C GLY A 2 10.40 35.91 -39.30
N ASN A 3 9.09 35.80 -39.53
CA ASN A 3 8.09 35.84 -38.47
C ASN A 3 8.05 34.51 -37.73
N ASP A 4 8.56 34.51 -36.50
CA ASP A 4 8.41 33.41 -35.56
C ASP A 4 6.98 33.41 -35.02
N THR A 5 6.12 32.55 -35.56
CA THR A 5 4.76 32.34 -35.03
C THR A 5 4.81 31.35 -33.88
N THR A 6 5.11 31.85 -32.68
CA THR A 6 4.91 31.11 -31.43
C THR A 6 3.40 30.87 -31.23
N LYS A 7 2.92 29.65 -31.51
CA LYS A 7 1.53 29.27 -31.21
C LYS A 7 1.28 29.40 -29.70
N PRO A 8 0.23 30.13 -29.27
CA PRO A 8 -0.12 30.20 -27.85
C PRO A 8 -0.61 28.82 -27.38
N GLY A 9 0.14 28.23 -26.44
CA GLY A 9 -0.22 26.96 -25.83
C GLY A 9 -1.61 27.00 -25.22
N ARG A 10 -2.40 25.93 -25.45
CA ARG A 10 -3.67 25.70 -24.75
C ARG A 10 -3.43 25.79 -23.25
N ARG A 11 -3.90 26.87 -22.64
CA ARG A 11 -3.91 27.04 -21.18
C ARG A 11 -4.83 25.94 -20.61
N GLY A 12 -4.21 24.86 -20.16
CA GLY A 12 -4.91 23.68 -19.67
C GLY A 12 -5.87 24.06 -18.54
N ARG A 13 -7.05 23.43 -18.54
CA ARG A 13 -8.03 23.56 -17.46
C ARG A 13 -7.33 23.26 -16.13
N ILE A 14 -7.31 24.23 -15.21
CA ILE A 14 -6.76 24.05 -13.86
C ILE A 14 -7.58 22.94 -13.21
N ALA A 15 -6.92 21.88 -12.77
CA ALA A 15 -7.58 20.78 -12.08
C ALA A 15 -8.09 21.30 -10.72
N LYS A 16 -9.42 21.26 -10.52
CA LYS A 16 -10.05 21.58 -9.24
C LYS A 16 -9.59 20.57 -8.18
N ALA A 17 -9.39 21.04 -6.95
CA ALA A 17 -9.06 20.18 -5.83
C ALA A 17 -10.19 19.14 -5.60
N PRO A 18 -9.86 17.91 -5.18
CA PRO A 18 -10.85 16.91 -4.79
C PRO A 18 -11.74 17.41 -3.63
N GLU A 19 -13.04 17.31 -3.80
CA GLU A 19 -14.07 17.71 -2.82
C GLU A 19 -14.58 16.51 -2.03
N GLY A 20 -15.06 16.75 -0.81
CA GLY A 20 -15.57 15.74 0.11
C GLY A 20 -14.62 15.41 1.26
N ASP A 21 -15.19 14.80 2.30
CA ASP A 21 -14.47 14.42 3.53
C ASP A 21 -14.26 12.91 3.66
N GLU A 22 -14.73 12.15 2.66
CA GLU A 22 -14.48 10.72 2.56
C GLU A 22 -12.97 10.41 2.54
N PRO A 23 -12.51 9.30 3.13
CA PRO A 23 -11.08 9.04 3.26
C PRO A 23 -10.31 9.05 1.93
N ALA A 24 -10.93 8.56 0.85
CA ALA A 24 -10.35 8.62 -0.50
C ALA A 24 -10.22 10.06 -1.04
N ALA A 25 -11.19 10.93 -0.76
CA ALA A 25 -11.17 12.34 -1.16
C ALA A 25 -10.11 13.13 -0.38
N VAL A 26 -10.00 12.88 0.93
CA VAL A 26 -8.94 13.45 1.79
C VAL A 26 -7.56 13.03 1.30
N PHE A 27 -7.36 11.74 0.99
CA PHE A 27 -6.09 11.25 0.46
C PHE A 27 -5.75 11.87 -0.91
N ALA A 28 -6.72 11.97 -1.82
CA ALA A 28 -6.51 12.59 -3.11
C ALA A 28 -6.21 14.09 -3.00
N ARG A 29 -6.74 14.80 -1.99
CA ARG A 29 -6.39 16.20 -1.71
C ARG A 29 -4.91 16.33 -1.35
N ARG A 30 -4.34 15.41 -0.57
CA ARG A 30 -2.90 15.38 -0.29
C ARG A 30 -2.08 15.17 -1.56
N LEU A 31 -2.50 14.26 -2.44
CA LEU A 31 -1.84 14.07 -3.75
C LEU A 31 -1.89 15.34 -4.61
N TRP A 32 -3.03 16.04 -4.59
CA TRP A 32 -3.19 17.32 -5.27
C TRP A 32 -2.26 18.40 -4.69
N GLU A 33 -2.19 18.52 -3.36
CA GLU A 33 -1.28 19.45 -2.67
C GLU A 33 0.20 19.17 -3.00
N LEU A 34 0.61 17.91 -3.03
CA LEU A 34 1.96 17.52 -3.45
C LEU A 34 2.25 17.96 -4.89
N LYS A 35 1.30 17.72 -5.79
CA LYS A 35 1.41 18.14 -7.20
C LYS A 35 1.52 19.65 -7.31
N GLN A 36 0.76 20.41 -6.52
CA GLN A 36 0.85 21.87 -6.49
C GLN A 36 2.21 22.34 -5.95
N ALA A 37 2.70 21.74 -4.87
CA ALA A 37 4.02 22.04 -4.30
C ALA A 37 5.16 21.78 -5.28
N ALA A 38 5.04 20.74 -6.12
CA ALA A 38 5.97 20.41 -7.19
C ALA A 38 5.85 21.31 -8.44
N GLY A 39 5.11 22.43 -8.39
CA GLY A 39 4.93 23.33 -9.53
C GLY A 39 3.85 22.90 -10.53
N ASN A 40 2.98 21.96 -10.12
CA ASN A 40 1.86 21.44 -10.90
C ASN A 40 2.27 20.87 -12.28
N PRO A 41 3.24 19.93 -12.35
CA PRO A 41 3.63 19.33 -13.62
C PRO A 41 2.44 18.62 -14.27
N SER A 42 2.46 18.55 -15.61
CA SER A 42 1.48 17.74 -16.33
C SER A 42 1.71 16.25 -16.04
N TYR A 43 0.68 15.42 -16.13
CA TYR A 43 0.86 13.97 -16.00
C TYR A 43 1.77 13.39 -17.09
N ASP A 44 1.90 14.07 -18.24
CA ASP A 44 2.84 13.68 -19.28
C ASP A 44 4.28 13.99 -18.86
N ALA A 45 4.53 15.17 -18.26
CA ALA A 45 5.83 15.55 -17.69
C ALA A 45 6.24 14.63 -16.53
N MET A 46 5.30 14.23 -15.66
CA MET A 46 5.58 13.24 -14.60
C MET A 46 6.12 11.92 -15.14
N ARG A 47 5.65 11.48 -16.32
CA ARG A 47 6.09 10.24 -16.96
C ARG A 47 7.40 10.40 -17.73
N GLN A 48 7.50 11.47 -18.52
CA GLN A 48 8.63 11.68 -19.43
C GLN A 48 9.86 12.19 -18.68
N ASP A 49 9.68 13.15 -17.77
CA ASP A 49 10.77 13.90 -17.16
C ASP A 49 11.09 13.42 -15.74
N HIS A 50 10.11 12.79 -15.07
CA HIS A 50 10.22 12.41 -13.64
C HIS A 50 10.00 10.92 -13.38
N GLY A 51 9.96 10.11 -14.45
CA GLY A 51 10.08 8.65 -14.37
C GLY A 51 8.86 7.89 -13.82
N ALA A 52 7.67 8.51 -13.76
CA ALA A 52 6.46 7.80 -13.33
C ALA A 52 6.14 6.65 -14.31
N LEU A 53 6.09 5.42 -13.79
CA LEU A 53 5.89 4.21 -14.60
C LEU A 53 4.42 3.93 -14.92
N VAL A 54 3.49 4.60 -14.25
CA VAL A 54 2.04 4.47 -14.47
C VAL A 54 1.53 5.39 -15.59
N SER A 55 0.43 4.99 -16.22
CA SER A 55 -0.15 5.75 -17.34
C SER A 55 -0.78 7.08 -16.90
N LYS A 56 -0.92 8.01 -17.85
CA LYS A 56 -1.57 9.32 -17.64
C LYS A 56 -2.98 9.19 -17.05
N SER A 57 -3.78 8.25 -17.56
CA SER A 57 -5.14 8.03 -17.08
C SER A 57 -5.16 7.51 -15.65
N VAL A 58 -4.19 6.68 -15.28
CA VAL A 58 -4.02 6.16 -13.90
C VAL A 58 -3.61 7.28 -12.94
N LEU A 59 -2.63 8.11 -13.29
CA LEU A 59 -2.24 9.28 -12.48
C LEU A 59 -3.40 10.27 -12.29
N SER A 60 -4.14 10.53 -13.37
CA SER A 60 -5.34 11.37 -13.34
C SER A 60 -6.46 10.76 -12.50
N ALA A 61 -6.63 9.44 -12.51
CA ALA A 61 -7.60 8.75 -11.66
C ALA A 61 -7.23 8.85 -10.18
N ALA A 62 -5.96 8.61 -9.83
CA ALA A 62 -5.47 8.70 -8.45
C ALA A 62 -5.73 10.09 -7.83
N ALA A 63 -5.48 11.16 -8.58
CA ALA A 63 -5.67 12.53 -8.12
C ALA A 63 -7.14 12.99 -8.09
N ARG A 64 -8.11 12.22 -8.61
CA ARG A 64 -9.52 12.61 -8.63
C ARG A 64 -10.28 12.29 -7.34
N GLY A 65 -9.80 11.36 -6.51
CA GLY A 65 -10.41 11.03 -5.22
C GLY A 65 -11.72 10.23 -5.28
N ALA A 66 -12.09 9.70 -6.45
CA ALA A 66 -13.28 8.85 -6.58
C ALA A 66 -13.12 7.47 -5.91
N GLN A 67 -11.88 6.98 -5.84
CA GLN A 67 -11.49 5.73 -5.18
C GLN A 67 -10.05 5.89 -4.70
N LEU A 68 -9.69 5.21 -3.61
CA LEU A 68 -8.31 5.13 -3.17
C LEU A 68 -7.47 4.39 -4.22
N PRO A 69 -6.39 5.00 -4.77
CA PRO A 69 -5.48 4.30 -5.68
C PRO A 69 -4.74 3.17 -4.96
N SER A 70 -4.21 2.19 -5.70
CA SER A 70 -3.32 1.19 -5.11
C SER A 70 -2.05 1.84 -4.55
N TRP A 71 -1.36 1.13 -3.64
CA TRP A 71 -0.08 1.60 -3.12
C TRP A 71 0.95 1.83 -4.24
N ASP A 72 1.10 0.90 -5.19
CA ASP A 72 2.06 1.05 -6.29
C ASP A 72 1.77 2.31 -7.12
N THR A 73 0.49 2.57 -7.42
CA THR A 73 0.08 3.78 -8.14
C THR A 73 0.36 5.05 -7.34
N THR A 74 0.09 5.01 -6.04
CA THR A 74 0.38 6.10 -5.11
C THR A 74 1.87 6.39 -5.08
N TRP A 75 2.70 5.36 -4.96
CA TRP A 75 4.14 5.50 -4.87
C TRP A 75 4.73 6.07 -6.15
N GLU A 76 4.29 5.63 -7.33
CA GLU A 76 4.77 6.21 -8.60
C GLU A 76 4.39 7.69 -8.77
N PHE A 77 3.19 8.06 -8.32
CA PHE A 77 2.75 9.46 -8.29
C PHE A 77 3.61 10.29 -7.33
N VAL A 78 3.83 9.79 -6.12
CA VAL A 78 4.56 10.51 -5.06
C VAL A 78 6.04 10.58 -5.38
N ARG A 79 6.69 9.47 -5.74
CA ARG A 79 8.12 9.38 -6.05
C ARG A 79 8.51 10.36 -7.15
N SER A 80 7.75 10.41 -8.24
CA SER A 80 8.04 11.33 -9.35
C SER A 80 8.02 12.80 -8.91
N LEU A 81 7.15 13.19 -7.97
CA LEU A 81 7.03 14.57 -7.50
C LEU A 81 7.95 14.87 -6.32
N ALA A 82 7.79 14.14 -5.22
CA ALA A 82 8.51 14.37 -3.97
C ALA A 82 10.01 14.11 -4.10
N VAL A 83 10.39 13.02 -4.77
CA VAL A 83 11.81 12.67 -4.97
C VAL A 83 12.32 13.29 -6.26
N GLY A 84 11.61 13.10 -7.37
CA GLY A 84 12.06 13.54 -8.69
C GLY A 84 12.07 15.07 -8.89
N VAL A 85 11.06 15.79 -8.39
CA VAL A 85 10.96 17.25 -8.56
C VAL A 85 11.45 18.00 -7.33
N LEU A 86 10.99 17.61 -6.14
CA LEU A 86 11.27 18.32 -4.89
C LEU A 86 12.57 17.90 -4.22
N GLY A 87 13.24 16.84 -4.70
CA GLY A 87 14.53 16.38 -4.16
C GLY A 87 14.46 15.90 -2.71
N GLN A 88 13.29 15.47 -2.24
CA GLN A 88 13.10 14.97 -0.89
C GLN A 88 13.72 13.57 -0.74
N ASP A 89 14.07 13.22 0.50
CA ASP A 89 14.60 11.89 0.82
C ASP A 89 13.57 10.79 0.52
N GLU A 90 13.93 9.87 -0.38
CA GLU A 90 13.03 8.83 -0.87
C GLU A 90 12.48 7.96 0.27
N GLN A 91 13.31 7.62 1.25
CA GLN A 91 12.92 6.71 2.32
C GLN A 91 11.93 7.36 3.29
N ARG A 92 12.20 8.60 3.71
CA ARG A 92 11.30 9.37 4.57
C ARG A 92 9.96 9.61 3.88
N VAL A 93 9.97 9.99 2.61
CA VAL A 93 8.75 10.22 1.83
C VAL A 93 7.95 8.93 1.70
N ARG A 94 8.60 7.82 1.34
CA ARG A 94 7.93 6.53 1.17
C ARG A 94 7.24 6.08 2.45
N ALA A 95 7.93 6.15 3.59
CA ALA A 95 7.36 5.77 4.89
C ALA A 95 6.17 6.66 5.28
N GLN A 96 6.32 7.98 5.14
CA GLN A 96 5.24 8.92 5.47
C GLN A 96 4.00 8.71 4.62
N TRP A 97 4.18 8.56 3.29
CA TRP A 97 3.06 8.35 2.37
C TRP A 97 2.41 6.98 2.52
N ARG A 98 3.19 5.96 2.90
CA ARG A 98 2.66 4.63 3.23
C ARG A 98 1.71 4.71 4.41
N LEU A 99 2.13 5.33 5.51
CA LEU A 99 1.30 5.55 6.69
C LEU A 99 -0.01 6.28 6.37
N TRP A 100 0.03 7.33 5.55
CA TRP A 100 -1.19 8.02 5.12
C TRP A 100 -2.11 7.18 4.23
N TRP A 101 -1.53 6.35 3.36
CA TRP A 101 -2.29 5.47 2.50
C TRP A 101 -2.97 4.36 3.31
N ASP A 102 -2.25 3.77 4.27
CA ASP A 102 -2.79 2.73 5.17
C ASP A 102 -3.92 3.28 6.04
N GLN A 103 -3.78 4.49 6.59
CA GLN A 103 -4.86 5.18 7.32
C GLN A 103 -6.12 5.37 6.46
N ALA A 104 -5.95 5.81 5.21
CA ALA A 104 -7.08 6.00 4.30
C ALA A 104 -7.72 4.65 3.90
N SER A 105 -6.91 3.62 3.68
CA SER A 105 -7.36 2.26 3.36
C SER A 105 -8.18 1.65 4.49
N ALA A 106 -7.67 1.73 5.73
CA ALA A 106 -8.36 1.24 6.92
C ALA A 106 -9.70 1.97 7.12
N ALA A 107 -9.73 3.29 6.97
CA ALA A 107 -10.96 4.07 7.09
C ALA A 107 -12.01 3.64 6.05
N ILE A 108 -11.63 3.35 4.80
CA ILE A 108 -12.57 2.87 3.77
C ILE A 108 -13.12 1.49 4.13
N GLN A 109 -12.28 0.59 4.65
CA GLN A 109 -12.72 -0.76 5.04
C GLN A 109 -13.74 -0.72 6.19
N VAL A 110 -13.57 0.19 7.16
CA VAL A 110 -14.53 0.38 8.27
C VAL A 110 -15.88 0.89 7.78
N HIS A 111 -15.92 1.73 6.75
CA HIS A 111 -17.18 2.24 6.18
C HIS A 111 -17.89 1.22 5.27
N ALA A 112 -17.25 0.08 4.96
CA ALA A 112 -17.77 -0.95 4.08
C ALA A 112 -18.50 -2.10 4.81
N GLU A 113 -18.89 -1.92 6.09
CA GLU A 113 -19.56 -2.97 6.85
C GLU A 113 -20.81 -3.54 6.14
N PRO A 114 -21.07 -4.86 6.28
CA PRO A 114 -21.94 -5.60 5.37
C PRO A 114 -23.41 -5.22 5.54
N VAL A 115 -24.05 -4.86 4.43
CA VAL A 115 -25.52 -4.92 4.33
C VAL A 115 -25.91 -6.39 4.47
N GLU A 116 -26.58 -6.72 5.58
CA GLU A 116 -27.20 -8.02 5.79
C GLU A 116 -28.12 -8.30 4.57
N PRO A 117 -27.90 -9.39 3.82
CA PRO A 117 -28.76 -9.69 2.68
C PRO A 117 -30.18 -9.90 3.21
N PRO A 118 -31.20 -9.22 2.64
CA PRO A 118 -32.57 -9.37 3.10
C PRO A 118 -32.95 -10.85 3.04
N PRO A 119 -33.69 -11.38 4.04
CA PRO A 119 -34.07 -12.78 4.07
C PRO A 119 -34.83 -13.12 2.78
N ALA A 120 -34.36 -14.16 2.08
CA ALA A 120 -34.99 -14.61 0.85
C ALA A 120 -36.48 -14.91 1.13
N PRO A 121 -37.42 -14.35 0.36
CA PRO A 121 -38.83 -14.64 0.57
C PRO A 121 -39.09 -16.13 0.31
N PRO A 122 -39.82 -16.82 1.21
CA PRO A 122 -40.32 -18.15 0.90
C PRO A 122 -41.39 -18.05 -0.19
N TRP A 123 -41.77 -19.19 -0.79
CA TRP A 123 -42.86 -19.39 -1.76
C TRP A 123 -42.73 -18.67 -3.13
N ILE A 124 -42.73 -19.37 -4.27
CA ILE A 124 -43.94 -19.85 -4.94
C ILE A 124 -43.69 -21.21 -5.63
N ARG A 125 -44.31 -22.26 -5.08
CA ARG A 125 -44.88 -23.37 -5.86
C ARG A 125 -46.13 -22.83 -6.54
N ARG A 126 -46.25 -22.92 -7.86
CA ARG A 126 -47.56 -23.02 -8.55
C ARG A 126 -47.42 -23.65 -9.93
N HIS A 127 -48.02 -24.84 -10.04
CA HIS A 127 -48.44 -25.48 -11.28
C HIS A 127 -49.33 -24.56 -12.11
N ARG A 128 -49.17 -24.61 -13.43
CA ARG A 128 -50.20 -24.64 -14.49
C ARG A 128 -49.41 -24.74 -15.82
N TRP A 129 -49.29 -25.92 -16.43
CA TRP A 129 -50.17 -26.37 -17.53
C TRP A 129 -50.63 -25.21 -18.40
N TRP A 130 -50.28 -25.23 -19.69
CA TRP A 130 -51.16 -25.10 -20.86
C TRP A 130 -50.35 -25.42 -22.14
N ALA A 131 -50.88 -26.41 -22.88
CA ALA A 131 -50.85 -26.72 -24.31
C ALA A 131 -49.64 -26.39 -25.23
N LEU A 132 -49.19 -27.46 -25.90
CA LEU A 132 -48.94 -27.63 -27.35
C LEU A 132 -48.16 -26.55 -28.11
N GLY A 133 -47.02 -26.95 -28.69
CA GLY A 133 -46.39 -26.24 -29.80
C GLY A 133 -45.07 -26.87 -30.22
N ALA A 134 -45.07 -27.45 -31.42
CA ALA A 134 -43.94 -28.10 -32.05
C ALA A 134 -42.71 -27.19 -32.23
N GLY A 135 -41.51 -27.77 -32.24
CA GLY A 135 -40.32 -26.98 -32.58
C GLY A 135 -38.99 -27.66 -32.36
N VAL A 136 -38.65 -28.58 -33.27
CA VAL A 136 -37.27 -28.80 -33.76
C VAL A 136 -36.23 -29.23 -32.69
N ALA A 137 -36.01 -30.55 -32.62
CA ALA A 137 -34.77 -31.11 -32.10
C ALA A 137 -33.63 -30.84 -33.11
N ILE A 138 -32.96 -29.70 -32.97
CA ILE A 138 -31.60 -29.53 -33.48
C ILE A 138 -30.67 -30.00 -32.36
N GLY A 139 -30.06 -31.16 -32.60
CA GLY A 139 -28.92 -31.62 -31.83
C GLY A 139 -27.79 -30.61 -31.97
N ALA A 140 -27.57 -29.83 -30.93
CA ALA A 140 -26.31 -29.15 -30.69
C ALA A 140 -25.61 -29.93 -29.58
N THR A 141 -24.78 -30.89 -29.98
CA THR A 141 -23.79 -31.54 -29.14
C THR A 141 -22.89 -30.44 -28.59
N LEU A 142 -23.14 -29.99 -27.36
CA LEU A 142 -22.21 -29.15 -26.62
C LEU A 142 -21.02 -30.04 -26.26
N VAL A 143 -20.02 -30.05 -27.13
CA VAL A 143 -18.66 -30.43 -26.77
C VAL A 143 -18.20 -29.39 -25.75
N VAL A 144 -18.29 -29.74 -24.47
CA VAL A 144 -17.63 -28.99 -23.40
C VAL A 144 -16.13 -29.18 -23.64
N VAL A 145 -15.53 -28.25 -24.38
CA VAL A 145 -14.08 -28.11 -24.45
C VAL A 145 -13.66 -27.64 -23.07
N MET A 146 -13.27 -28.62 -22.25
CA MET A 146 -12.71 -28.45 -20.92
C MET A 146 -11.32 -27.83 -21.10
N TRP A 147 -11.25 -26.51 -21.29
CA TRP A 147 -9.99 -25.80 -21.23
C TRP A 147 -9.47 -25.86 -19.79
N PRO A 148 -8.25 -26.39 -19.56
CA PRO A 148 -7.62 -26.26 -18.26
C PRO A 148 -7.43 -24.77 -18.01
N ALA A 149 -7.98 -24.29 -16.90
CA ALA A 149 -7.71 -22.93 -16.45
C ALA A 149 -6.18 -22.77 -16.33
N PRO A 150 -5.57 -21.73 -16.92
CA PRO A 150 -4.19 -21.43 -16.60
C PRO A 150 -4.13 -21.14 -15.11
N GLU A 151 -3.42 -21.99 -14.37
CA GLU A 151 -3.02 -21.73 -13.00
C GLU A 151 -2.43 -20.33 -12.98
N ARG A 152 -3.14 -19.39 -12.34
CA ARG A 152 -2.57 -18.08 -12.10
C ARG A 152 -1.34 -18.33 -11.24
N PRO A 153 -0.14 -17.87 -11.62
CA PRO A 153 0.96 -17.85 -10.68
C PRO A 153 0.50 -16.98 -9.52
N VAL A 154 0.26 -17.60 -8.37
CA VAL A 154 0.13 -16.88 -7.12
C VAL A 154 1.46 -16.14 -6.97
N PRO A 155 1.49 -14.79 -6.93
CA PRO A 155 2.72 -14.10 -6.59
C PRO A 155 3.14 -14.60 -5.21
N ALA A 156 4.21 -15.38 -5.16
CA ALA A 156 4.83 -15.83 -3.92
C ALA A 156 5.49 -14.62 -3.28
N THR A 157 4.75 -13.90 -2.44
CA THR A 157 5.34 -12.99 -1.46
C THR A 157 4.39 -12.80 -0.27
N ILE A 158 3.95 -13.90 0.33
CA ILE A 158 3.68 -13.84 1.77
C ILE A 158 5.08 -13.80 2.37
N ALA A 159 5.49 -12.66 2.92
CA ALA A 159 6.70 -12.60 3.73
C ALA A 159 6.63 -13.77 4.71
N GLU A 160 7.63 -14.65 4.72
CA GLU A 160 7.60 -15.85 5.58
C GLU A 160 7.24 -15.40 7.01
N PRO A 161 6.19 -16.00 7.63
CA PRO A 161 5.79 -15.60 8.96
C PRO A 161 6.97 -15.79 9.92
N CYS A 162 7.09 -14.90 10.91
CA CYS A 162 8.16 -15.04 11.89
C CYS A 162 8.02 -16.39 12.59
N ALA A 163 9.08 -17.20 12.56
CA ALA A 163 9.02 -18.53 13.14
C ALA A 163 8.96 -18.46 14.67
N ALA A 164 8.35 -19.47 15.31
CA ALA A 164 8.03 -19.52 16.74
C ALA A 164 9.23 -19.40 17.71
N THR A 165 10.46 -19.40 17.22
CA THR A 165 11.69 -19.25 18.02
C THR A 165 12.56 -18.10 17.51
N TRP A 166 11.96 -17.16 16.80
CA TRP A 166 12.64 -16.03 16.19
C TRP A 166 12.05 -14.72 16.69
N LEU A 167 12.90 -13.71 16.68
CA LEU A 167 12.50 -12.32 16.77
C LEU A 167 12.73 -11.69 15.41
N CYS A 168 11.67 -11.11 14.84
CA CYS A 168 11.67 -10.50 13.52
C CYS A 168 11.32 -9.02 13.63
N LEU A 169 12.07 -8.18 12.90
CA LEU A 169 11.78 -6.75 12.76
C LEU A 169 11.52 -6.45 11.29
N TYR A 170 10.51 -5.63 11.06
CA TYR A 170 9.96 -5.33 9.75
C TYR A 170 10.03 -3.84 9.47
N ARG A 171 10.30 -3.53 8.21
CA ARG A 171 10.46 -2.17 7.71
C ARG A 171 9.15 -1.52 7.31
N ASN A 172 8.09 -2.29 7.16
CA ASN A 172 6.74 -1.77 6.94
C ASN A 172 5.82 -2.23 8.06
N ILE A 173 4.59 -1.71 8.04
CA ILE A 173 3.50 -2.24 8.87
C ILE A 173 2.99 -3.57 8.30
N GLY A 174 2.22 -4.31 9.09
CA GLY A 174 1.53 -5.52 8.65
C GLY A 174 2.43 -6.75 8.47
N PHE A 175 3.63 -6.76 9.07
CA PHE A 175 4.61 -7.84 8.92
C PHE A 175 5.14 -8.03 7.49
N ASP A 176 5.11 -6.97 6.70
CA ASP A 176 5.71 -6.92 5.37
C ASP A 176 7.14 -6.39 5.41
N ASP A 177 7.99 -6.85 4.48
CA ASP A 177 9.39 -6.40 4.33
C ASP A 177 10.21 -6.70 5.61
N MET A 178 10.41 -8.00 5.88
CA MET A 178 11.24 -8.46 6.99
C MET A 178 12.71 -8.24 6.65
N ASN A 179 13.38 -7.38 7.42
CA ASN A 179 14.77 -7.02 7.18
C ASN A 179 15.74 -7.61 8.22
N PHE A 180 15.21 -8.00 9.37
CA PHE A 180 16.00 -8.57 10.45
C PHE A 180 15.25 -9.72 11.09
N ARG A 181 15.97 -10.82 11.32
CA ARG A 181 15.51 -11.94 12.12
C ARG A 181 16.67 -12.53 12.91
N THR A 182 16.44 -12.88 14.17
CA THR A 182 17.46 -13.52 15.01
C THR A 182 16.86 -14.53 15.97
N GLN A 183 17.64 -15.56 16.29
CA GLN A 183 17.43 -16.45 17.45
C GLN A 183 18.46 -16.18 18.55
N ARG A 184 19.44 -15.31 18.28
CA ARG A 184 20.55 -15.05 19.20
C ARG A 184 20.07 -14.21 20.35
N GLN A 185 20.47 -14.62 21.55
CA GLN A 185 20.17 -13.92 22.79
C GLN A 185 21.42 -13.16 23.26
N ASN A 186 21.25 -12.12 24.07
CA ASN A 186 22.35 -11.34 24.65
C ASN A 186 23.36 -10.83 23.60
N THR A 187 22.84 -10.36 22.47
CA THR A 187 23.65 -9.83 21.36
C THR A 187 23.07 -8.48 20.91
N CYS A 188 23.92 -7.63 20.33
CA CYS A 188 23.53 -6.34 19.77
C CYS A 188 23.83 -6.27 18.27
N TRP A 189 23.00 -5.51 17.56
CA TRP A 189 23.09 -5.26 16.13
C TRP A 189 22.90 -3.78 15.85
N ARG A 190 23.63 -3.27 14.86
CA ARG A 190 23.39 -1.94 14.33
C ARG A 190 22.26 -2.00 13.32
N LEU A 191 21.21 -1.22 13.52
CA LEU A 191 20.01 -1.27 12.67
C LEU A 191 20.28 -0.81 11.23
N ALA A 192 21.27 0.05 11.02
CA ALA A 192 21.69 0.51 9.70
C ALA A 192 22.13 -0.65 8.79
N ASP A 193 22.79 -1.67 9.35
CA ASP A 193 23.29 -2.84 8.61
C ASP A 193 22.15 -3.70 8.04
N TYR A 194 20.93 -3.48 8.53
CA TYR A 194 19.70 -4.16 8.13
C TYR A 194 18.68 -3.20 7.48
N HIS A 195 19.07 -1.97 7.15
CA HIS A 195 18.16 -0.94 6.62
C HIS A 195 16.95 -0.61 7.53
N LEU A 196 17.10 -0.81 8.84
CA LEU A 196 16.08 -0.61 9.87
C LEU A 196 16.32 0.62 10.76
N GLN A 197 17.38 1.40 10.51
CA GLN A 197 17.63 2.63 11.26
C GLN A 197 16.44 3.59 11.05
N ASP A 198 15.82 4.02 12.15
CA ASP A 198 14.60 4.84 12.17
C ASP A 198 13.41 4.25 11.38
N ALA A 199 13.43 2.94 11.11
CA ALA A 199 12.52 2.30 10.17
C ALA A 199 12.03 0.92 10.66
N VAL A 200 11.83 0.73 11.96
CA VAL A 200 11.14 -0.44 12.50
C VAL A 200 9.68 -0.08 12.70
N PHE A 201 8.78 -0.65 11.90
CA PHE A 201 7.35 -0.32 11.86
C PHE A 201 6.44 -1.47 12.29
N SER A 202 6.89 -2.72 12.17
CA SER A 202 6.26 -3.85 12.86
C SER A 202 7.32 -4.80 13.41
N TYR A 203 6.93 -5.62 14.38
CA TYR A 203 7.78 -6.63 14.99
C TYR A 203 6.98 -7.84 15.46
N ASP A 204 7.61 -8.99 15.43
CA ASP A 204 7.11 -10.20 16.07
C ASP A 204 8.24 -10.80 16.91
N ASN A 205 8.04 -10.88 18.23
CA ASN A 205 9.03 -11.39 19.17
C ASN A 205 8.56 -12.71 19.78
N ASN A 206 8.80 -13.81 19.07
CA ASN A 206 8.53 -15.15 19.58
C ASN A 206 9.62 -15.68 20.54
N LEU A 207 10.62 -14.86 20.90
CA LEU A 207 11.62 -15.25 21.88
C LEU A 207 11.14 -14.98 23.33
N PRO A 208 11.56 -15.81 24.30
CA PRO A 208 11.25 -15.61 25.71
C PRO A 208 12.14 -14.53 26.36
N ILE A 209 12.55 -13.50 25.61
CA ILE A 209 13.41 -12.41 26.08
C ILE A 209 12.95 -11.07 25.51
N THR A 210 13.25 -10.00 26.24
CA THR A 210 13.00 -8.62 25.81
C THR A 210 14.03 -8.19 24.76
N GLY A 211 13.60 -7.49 23.72
CA GLY A 211 14.45 -6.73 22.83
C GLY A 211 14.50 -5.26 23.25
N HIS A 212 15.64 -4.60 23.12
CA HIS A 212 15.87 -3.23 23.53
C HIS A 212 16.43 -2.40 22.38
N PHE A 213 15.92 -1.19 22.21
CA PHE A 213 16.41 -0.21 21.25
C PHE A 213 17.22 0.85 21.95
N TYR A 214 18.32 1.26 21.31
CA TYR A 214 19.18 2.34 21.79
C TYR A 214 19.44 3.34 20.67
N ASP A 215 19.64 4.59 21.06
CA ASP A 215 20.10 5.63 20.16
C ASP A 215 21.61 5.53 19.86
N SER A 216 22.13 6.45 19.03
CA SER A 216 23.55 6.51 18.71
C SER A 216 24.45 6.83 19.91
N ALA A 217 23.88 7.42 20.98
CA ALA A 217 24.55 7.69 22.24
C ALA A 217 24.45 6.52 23.23
N LYS A 218 23.88 5.37 22.80
CA LYS A 218 23.66 4.16 23.61
C LYS A 218 22.66 4.33 24.75
N THR A 219 21.79 5.34 24.68
CA THR A 219 20.67 5.53 25.60
C THR A 219 19.50 4.63 25.20
N ALA A 220 18.86 3.96 26.16
CA ALA A 220 17.68 3.14 25.87
C ALA A 220 16.49 4.02 25.51
N ILE A 221 15.87 3.77 24.36
CA ILE A 221 14.74 4.57 23.84
C ILE A 221 13.45 3.76 23.64
N GLY A 222 13.52 2.44 23.74
CA GLY A 222 12.35 1.58 23.57
C GLY A 222 12.67 0.11 23.83
N ASN A 223 11.63 -0.71 23.92
CA ASN A 223 11.77 -2.15 24.10
C ASN A 223 10.57 -2.92 23.50
N ILE A 224 10.80 -4.17 23.14
CA ILE A 224 9.78 -5.15 22.75
C ILE A 224 9.77 -6.29 23.77
N ARG A 225 8.60 -6.61 24.32
CA ARG A 225 8.48 -7.62 25.37
C ARG A 225 8.60 -9.03 24.79
N ALA A 226 8.95 -9.99 25.64
CA ALA A 226 8.94 -11.41 25.27
C ALA A 226 7.53 -11.86 24.86
N GLY A 227 7.41 -12.58 23.74
CA GLY A 227 6.13 -13.07 23.21
C GLY A 227 5.21 -11.99 22.64
N ASP A 228 5.70 -10.77 22.47
CA ASP A 228 4.90 -9.63 22.00
C ASP A 228 4.99 -9.43 20.50
N SER A 229 3.94 -8.90 19.90
CA SER A 229 3.91 -8.54 18.48
C SER A 229 3.14 -7.24 18.26
N SER A 230 3.58 -6.47 17.27
CA SER A 230 2.88 -5.26 16.84
C SER A 230 3.00 -5.14 15.33
N GLN A 231 1.86 -4.97 14.68
CA GLN A 231 1.72 -4.82 13.23
C GLN A 231 1.83 -3.35 12.79
N ASP A 232 1.77 -2.41 13.72
CA ASP A 232 1.69 -0.97 13.47
C ASP A 232 2.40 -0.17 14.57
N SER A 233 3.61 -0.61 14.94
CA SER A 233 4.42 0.11 15.91
C SER A 233 4.78 1.50 15.40
N SER A 234 4.74 2.49 16.30
CA SER A 234 5.29 3.80 16.01
C SER A 234 6.76 3.62 15.69
N ALA A 235 7.20 4.06 14.50
CA ALA A 235 8.62 4.06 14.15
C ALA A 235 9.41 4.61 15.33
N LEU A 236 10.37 3.84 15.86
CA LEU A 236 11.19 4.26 16.99
C LEU A 236 12.23 5.26 16.48
N PRO A 237 11.97 6.58 16.59
CA PRO A 237 12.81 7.58 15.98
C PRO A 237 14.09 7.69 16.81
N GLY A 238 15.23 7.73 16.14
CA GLY A 238 16.55 7.70 16.75
C GLY A 238 17.07 6.29 17.04
N ALA A 239 16.34 5.21 16.70
CA ALA A 239 16.79 3.85 16.93
C ALA A 239 18.00 3.51 16.05
N TYR A 240 19.13 3.27 16.70
CA TYR A 240 20.41 3.00 16.07
C TYR A 240 20.91 1.58 16.34
N TRP A 241 20.73 1.09 17.57
CA TRP A 241 21.06 -0.26 17.98
C TRP A 241 19.82 -1.03 18.41
N PHE A 242 19.85 -2.33 18.15
CA PHE A 242 18.90 -3.28 18.70
C PHE A 242 19.66 -4.38 19.43
N CYS A 243 19.26 -4.70 20.67
CA CYS A 243 19.89 -5.75 21.46
C CYS A 243 18.84 -6.68 22.06
N THR A 244 19.17 -7.96 22.21
CA THR A 244 18.30 -8.94 22.87
C THR A 244 18.78 -9.25 24.28
N GLY A 245 17.86 -9.54 25.20
CA GLY A 245 18.16 -9.93 26.57
C GLY A 245 18.85 -8.82 27.36
N SER A 246 19.95 -9.14 28.05
CA SER A 246 20.68 -8.20 28.92
C SER A 246 21.79 -7.42 28.21
N ALA A 247 22.01 -7.66 26.90
CA ALA A 247 23.09 -7.01 26.17
C ALA A 247 22.88 -5.50 26.00
N ARG A 248 24.01 -4.78 25.97
CA ARG A 248 24.10 -3.33 25.77
C ARG A 248 25.17 -3.06 24.68
N PRO A 249 24.95 -2.10 23.77
CA PRO A 249 25.85 -1.81 22.66
C PRO A 249 27.10 -1.01 23.06
#